data_AF-A0A1D6EGE8-F1
#
_entry.id   AF-A0A1D6EGE8-F1
#
_cell.length_a   1.000
_cell.length_b   1.000
_cell.length_c   1.000
_cell.angle_alpha   90.00
_cell.angle_beta   90.00
_cell.angle_gamma   90.00
#
_symmetry.space_group_name_H-M   'P 1'
#
loop_
_entity.id
_entity.type
_entity.pdbx_description
1 polymer ?
#
loop_
_entity_poly.entity_id
_entity_poly.type
_entity_poly.pdbx_seq_one_letter_code
_entity_poly.pdbx_strand_id
1 'polypeptide(L)'
;MHCSKKKGFSENVKKAIVDMEAMVTTPVEDGQQQKSPMEVVSEVLGASSLFLHNVGLQDNSKKSSTTTVSAKFQELQNQLESERLEKDELREEVETLKAQAQASKETMDNMKRSMEENNSLLHQLLSFNRSQAPPS
;
A
#
# COMPACT_ATOMS: atom_id res chain seq x y z
N MET A 1 -15.55 -5.91 55.18
CA MET A 1 -14.14 -6.38 55.16
C MET A 1 -13.22 -5.17 55.22
N HIS A 2 -12.33 -5.07 56.21
CA HIS A 2 -11.47 -3.89 56.41
C HIS A 2 -10.09 -4.06 55.76
N CYS A 3 -9.73 -3.12 54.88
CA CYS A 3 -8.49 -3.08 54.10
C CYS A 3 -7.27 -2.59 54.90
N SER A 4 -6.94 -3.28 56.00
CA SER A 4 -5.86 -2.87 56.90
C SER A 4 -4.44 -3.14 56.34
N LYS A 5 -4.30 -3.80 55.18
CA LYS A 5 -2.98 -4.25 54.64
C LYS A 5 -2.41 -3.39 53.50
N LYS A 6 -3.12 -2.36 53.02
CA LYS A 6 -2.72 -1.51 51.87
C LYS A 6 -2.16 -0.16 52.35
N LYS A 7 -1.04 -0.16 53.08
CA LYS A 7 -0.39 1.07 53.57
C LYS A 7 0.26 1.79 52.36
N GLY A 8 -0.03 3.08 52.17
CA GLY A 8 0.56 3.90 51.10
C GLY A 8 -0.33 4.18 49.87
N PHE A 9 -1.46 3.49 49.70
CA PHE A 9 -2.42 3.79 48.62
C PHE A 9 -3.42 4.88 49.03
N SER A 10 -3.89 5.64 48.05
CA SER A 10 -5.02 6.57 48.25
C SER A 10 -6.31 5.80 48.52
N GLU A 11 -7.29 6.45 49.14
CA GLU A 11 -8.58 5.84 49.45
C GLU A 11 -9.30 5.33 48.19
N ASN A 12 -9.23 6.09 47.10
CA ASN A 12 -9.77 5.71 45.79
C ASN A 12 -9.16 4.41 45.28
N VAL A 13 -7.83 4.25 45.40
CA VAL A 13 -7.14 3.02 44.98
C VAL A 13 -7.50 1.85 45.88
N LYS A 14 -7.60 2.06 47.20
CA LYS A 14 -8.05 0.99 48.10
C LYS A 14 -9.46 0.53 47.76
N LYS A 15 -10.38 1.46 47.49
CA LYS A 15 -11.75 1.17 47.07
C LYS A 15 -11.77 0.37 45.76
N ALA A 16 -11.05 0.82 44.73
CA ALA A 16 -10.97 0.14 43.45
C ALA A 16 -10.50 -1.32 43.58
N ILE A 17 -9.52 -1.59 44.44
CA ILE A 17 -9.05 -2.95 44.65
C ILE A 17 -10.09 -3.80 45.39
N VAL A 18 -10.81 -3.24 46.37
CA VAL A 18 -11.93 -3.95 47.03
C VAL A 18 -13.04 -4.28 46.05
N ASP A 19 -13.40 -3.32 45.20
CA ASP A 19 -14.45 -3.49 44.20
C ASP A 19 -14.05 -4.61 43.22
N MET A 20 -12.80 -4.61 42.75
CA MET A 20 -12.26 -5.67 41.88
C MET A 20 -12.24 -7.05 42.58
N GLU A 21 -11.76 -7.13 43.82
CA GLU A 21 -11.75 -8.38 44.61
C GLU A 21 -13.19 -8.92 44.80
N ALA A 22 -14.15 -8.04 45.08
CA ALA A 22 -15.56 -8.42 45.24
C ALA A 22 -16.15 -8.95 43.93
N MET A 23 -15.92 -8.26 42.81
CA MET A 23 -16.45 -8.66 41.50
C MET A 23 -15.89 -10.00 40.98
N VAL A 24 -14.67 -10.35 41.36
CA VAL A 24 -14.06 -11.65 41.00
C VAL A 24 -14.58 -12.77 41.91
N THR A 25 -14.93 -12.46 43.16
CA THR A 25 -15.34 -13.45 44.17
C THR A 25 -16.85 -13.63 44.30
N THR A 26 -17.66 -12.75 43.72
CA THR A 26 -19.13 -12.90 43.67
C THR A 26 -19.49 -14.20 42.94
N PRO A 27 -20.19 -15.14 43.60
CA PRO A 27 -20.72 -16.33 42.95
C PRO A 27 -21.63 -15.90 41.79
N VAL A 28 -21.43 -16.51 40.64
CA VAL A 28 -22.28 -16.24 39.49
C VAL A 28 -23.63 -16.92 39.74
N GLU A 29 -24.72 -16.17 39.66
CA GLU A 29 -26.07 -16.75 39.74
C GLU A 29 -26.28 -17.76 38.60
N ASP A 30 -27.07 -18.79 38.87
CA ASP A 30 -27.21 -19.96 38.00
C ASP A 30 -27.63 -19.54 36.58
N GLY A 31 -26.74 -19.73 35.61
CA GLY A 31 -26.95 -19.35 34.20
C GLY A 31 -26.24 -18.08 33.69
N GLN A 32 -25.58 -17.28 34.53
CA GLN A 32 -24.73 -16.17 34.06
C GLN A 32 -23.29 -16.63 33.74
N GLN A 33 -22.64 -15.93 32.81
CA GLN A 33 -21.22 -16.12 32.53
C GLN A 33 -20.38 -15.33 33.55
N GLN A 34 -19.31 -15.93 34.07
CA GLN A 34 -18.35 -15.23 34.92
C GLN A 34 -17.74 -14.05 34.17
N LYS A 35 -17.68 -12.87 34.81
CA LYS A 35 -17.02 -11.69 34.24
C LYS A 35 -15.56 -12.02 33.96
N SER A 36 -15.10 -11.71 32.75
CA SER A 36 -13.70 -11.81 32.39
C SER A 36 -12.87 -10.77 33.15
N PRO A 37 -11.56 -11.00 33.36
CA PRO A 37 -10.68 -10.01 33.99
C PRO A 37 -10.73 -8.64 33.30
N MET A 38 -10.91 -8.61 31.98
CA MET A 38 -11.00 -7.37 31.22
C MET A 38 -12.28 -6.58 31.54
N GLU A 39 -13.43 -7.26 31.65
CA GLU A 39 -14.70 -6.64 32.04
C GLU A 39 -14.63 -6.09 33.46
N VAL A 40 -14.03 -6.84 34.40
CA VAL A 40 -13.84 -6.38 35.78
C VAL A 40 -12.96 -5.12 35.83
N VAL A 41 -11.85 -5.10 35.10
CA VAL A 41 -10.96 -3.92 35.02
C VAL A 41 -11.69 -2.72 34.40
N SER A 42 -12.48 -2.95 33.35
CA SER A 42 -13.24 -1.90 32.65
C SER A 42 -14.28 -1.24 33.56
N GLU A 43 -15.04 -2.05 34.31
CA GLU A 43 -16.08 -1.58 35.22
C GLU A 43 -15.51 -0.84 36.44
N VAL A 44 -14.38 -1.29 36.98
CA VAL A 44 -13.70 -0.64 38.12
C VAL A 44 -13.05 0.69 37.74
N LEU A 45 -12.38 0.74 36.58
CA LEU A 45 -11.71 1.97 36.11
C LEU A 45 -12.68 2.96 35.46
N GLY A 46 -13.84 2.48 35.03
CA GLY A 46 -14.86 3.25 34.35
C GLY A 46 -14.52 3.57 32.90
N ALA A 47 -15.56 3.91 32.13
CA ALA A 47 -15.47 4.16 30.70
C ALA A 47 -14.59 5.36 30.31
N SER A 48 -14.25 6.27 31.23
CA SER A 48 -13.40 7.45 30.98
C SER A 48 -11.93 7.24 31.32
N SER A 49 -11.51 6.02 31.65
CA SER A 49 -10.14 5.71 32.02
C SER A 49 -9.16 5.93 30.86
N LEU A 50 -8.16 6.80 31.08
CA LEU A 50 -7.04 6.99 30.16
C LEU A 50 -6.23 5.70 29.98
N PHE A 51 -6.17 4.85 31.00
CA PHE A 51 -5.49 3.56 30.90
C PHE A 51 -6.19 2.69 29.84
N LEU A 52 -7.51 2.51 29.94
CA LEU A 52 -8.29 1.74 28.97
C LEU A 52 -8.16 2.31 27.56
N HIS A 53 -8.17 3.64 27.42
CA HIS A 53 -7.92 4.30 26.14
C HIS A 53 -6.55 3.94 25.56
N ASN A 54 -5.49 4.06 26.37
CA ASN A 54 -4.11 3.85 25.93
C ASN A 54 -3.83 2.38 25.60
N VAL A 55 -4.48 1.44 26.27
CA VAL A 55 -4.35 0.00 25.98
C VAL A 55 -5.34 -0.50 24.92
N GLY A 56 -6.15 0.39 24.33
CA GLY A 56 -7.13 0.04 23.28
C GLY A 56 -8.33 -0.77 23.77
N LEU A 57 -8.62 -0.73 25.08
CA LEU A 57 -9.70 -1.49 25.74
C LEU A 57 -10.89 -0.62 26.13
N GLN A 58 -10.82 0.68 25.88
CA GLN A 58 -11.98 1.53 26.04
C GLN A 58 -12.98 1.10 24.97
N ASP A 59 -14.17 0.62 25.36
CA ASP A 59 -15.32 0.51 24.48
C ASP A 59 -15.78 1.93 24.12
N ASN A 60 -14.97 2.63 23.33
CA ASN A 60 -15.46 3.74 22.53
C ASN A 60 -16.42 3.10 21.54
N SER A 61 -17.69 3.01 21.96
CA SER A 61 -18.85 2.77 21.10
C SER A 61 -18.89 3.85 20.02
N LYS A 62 -18.01 3.65 19.05
CA LYS A 62 -18.00 4.17 17.71
C LYS A 62 -17.63 2.92 16.93
N LYS A 63 -18.65 2.15 16.53
CA LYS A 63 -18.59 1.04 15.56
C LYS A 63 -18.10 1.50 14.16
N SER A 64 -17.27 2.55 14.11
CA SER A 64 -16.84 3.29 12.94
C SER A 64 -15.34 3.12 12.66
N SER A 65 -14.53 2.58 13.57
CA SER A 65 -13.09 2.43 13.32
C SER A 65 -12.81 1.24 12.38
N THR A 66 -13.40 0.08 12.66
CA THR A 66 -13.15 -1.16 11.89
C THR A 66 -13.70 -1.09 10.47
N THR A 67 -14.87 -0.47 10.28
CA THR A 67 -15.49 -0.25 8.97
C THR A 67 -14.72 0.76 8.13
N THR A 68 -14.22 1.84 8.72
CA THR A 68 -13.40 2.82 8.00
C THR A 68 -12.02 2.26 7.63
N VAL A 69 -11.40 1.44 8.50
CA VAL A 69 -10.14 0.75 8.16
C VAL A 69 -10.36 -0.27 7.05
N SER A 70 -11.45 -1.04 7.10
CA SER A 70 -11.82 -2.01 6.05
C SER A 70 -12.08 -1.32 4.70
N ALA A 71 -12.82 -0.21 4.69
CA ALA A 71 -13.08 0.56 3.47
C ALA A 71 -11.80 1.12 2.84
N LYS A 72 -10.89 1.68 3.66
CA LYS A 72 -9.59 2.17 3.18
C LYS A 72 -8.70 1.04 2.65
N PHE A 73 -8.73 -0.12 3.28
CA PHE A 73 -7.99 -1.28 2.80
C PHE A 73 -8.51 -1.73 1.42
N GLN A 74 -9.83 -1.80 1.25
CA GLN A 74 -10.43 -2.13 -0.04
C GLN A 74 -10.11 -1.10 -1.12
N GLU A 75 -10.15 0.19 -0.78
CA GLU A 75 -9.78 1.27 -1.69
C GLU A 75 -8.31 1.15 -2.14
N LEU A 76 -7.38 0.93 -1.21
CA LEU A 76 -5.97 0.72 -1.54
C LEU A 76 -5.75 -0.53 -2.39
N GLN A 77 -6.51 -1.60 -2.14
CA GLN A 77 -6.43 -2.82 -2.93
C GLN A 77 -6.89 -2.58 -4.38
N ASN A 78 -7.97 -1.84 -4.57
CA ASN A 78 -8.48 -1.48 -5.89
C ASN A 78 -7.51 -0.55 -6.63
N GLN A 79 -6.93 0.44 -5.94
CA GLN A 79 -5.91 1.32 -6.54
C GLN A 79 -4.68 0.52 -6.99
N LEU A 80 -4.19 -0.39 -6.16
CA LEU A 80 -3.04 -1.24 -6.51
C LEU A 80 -3.32 -2.14 -7.72
N GLU A 81 -4.53 -2.67 -7.85
CA GLU A 81 -4.91 -3.48 -9.01
C GLU A 81 -4.99 -2.64 -10.28
N SER A 82 -5.60 -1.44 -10.19
CA SER A 82 -5.66 -0.48 -11.30
C SER A 82 -4.27 -0.05 -11.78
N GLU A 83 -3.38 0.32 -10.85
CA GLU A 83 -2.01 0.71 -11.17
C GLU A 83 -1.21 -0.45 -11.80
N ARG A 84 -1.47 -1.70 -11.37
CA ARG A 84 -0.82 -2.87 -11.97
C ARG A 84 -1.22 -3.06 -13.42
N LEU A 85 -2.52 -2.95 -13.70
CA LEU A 85 -3.06 -3.06 -15.06
C LEU A 85 -2.48 -1.95 -15.95
N GLU A 86 -2.55 -0.69 -15.50
CA GLU A 86 -2.00 0.46 -16.24
C GLU A 86 -0.50 0.29 -16.52
N LYS A 87 0.27 -0.17 -15.53
CA LYS A 87 1.71 -0.42 -15.68
C LYS A 87 1.99 -1.57 -16.67
N ASP A 88 1.11 -2.55 -16.80
CA ASP A 88 1.26 -3.62 -17.79
C ASP A 88 0.91 -3.11 -19.20
N GLU A 89 -0.16 -2.33 -19.35
CA GLU A 89 -0.51 -1.68 -20.63
C GLU A 89 0.59 -0.73 -21.13
N LEU A 90 1.12 0.13 -20.24
CA LEU A 90 2.23 1.03 -20.58
C LEU A 90 3.50 0.26 -20.98
N ARG A 91 3.75 -0.91 -20.39
CA ARG A 91 4.89 -1.75 -20.78
C ARG A 91 4.73 -2.28 -22.20
N GLU A 92 3.54 -2.75 -22.55
CA GLU A 92 3.23 -3.22 -23.91
C GLU A 92 3.36 -2.09 -24.94
N GLU A 93 2.87 -0.89 -24.62
CA GLU A 93 2.99 0.27 -25.50
C GLU A 93 4.46 0.66 -25.73
N VAL A 94 5.27 0.67 -24.67
CA VAL A 94 6.71 0.95 -24.76
C VAL A 94 7.44 -0.09 -25.62
N GLU A 95 7.13 -1.38 -25.47
CA GLU A 95 7.71 -2.44 -26.29
C GLU A 95 7.34 -2.28 -27.77
N THR A 96 6.08 -1.95 -28.04
CA THR A 96 5.57 -1.69 -29.39
C THR A 96 6.27 -0.50 -30.04
N LEU A 97 6.36 0.63 -29.32
CA LEU A 97 7.05 1.83 -29.82
C LEU A 97 8.54 1.56 -30.07
N LYS A 98 9.19 0.77 -29.21
CA LYS A 98 10.59 0.40 -29.39
C LYS A 98 10.79 -0.45 -30.65
N ALA A 99 9.91 -1.41 -30.90
CA ALA A 99 9.95 -2.23 -32.12
C ALA A 99 9.74 -1.36 -33.38
N GLN A 100 8.78 -0.44 -33.35
CA GLN A 100 8.51 0.48 -34.45
C GLN A 100 9.70 1.42 -34.71
N ALA A 101 10.33 1.94 -33.65
CA ALA A 101 11.50 2.80 -33.76
C ALA A 101 12.70 2.05 -34.36
N GLN A 102 12.91 0.79 -33.98
CA GLN A 102 13.96 -0.04 -34.57
C GLN A 102 13.69 -0.31 -36.06
N ALA A 103 12.47 -0.69 -36.43
CA ALA A 103 12.10 -0.93 -37.83
C ALA A 103 12.25 0.34 -38.69
N SER A 104 11.87 1.50 -38.15
CA SER A 104 12.07 2.79 -38.82
C SER A 104 13.54 3.10 -39.03
N LYS A 105 14.38 2.85 -38.03
CA LYS A 105 15.84 3.04 -38.13
C LYS A 105 16.45 2.14 -39.21
N GLU A 106 16.10 0.85 -39.23
CA GLU A 106 16.58 -0.09 -40.25
C GLU A 106 16.16 0.35 -41.66
N THR A 107 14.93 0.85 -41.81
CA THR A 107 14.43 1.39 -43.08
C THR A 107 15.25 2.60 -43.52
N MET A 108 15.56 3.51 -42.60
CA MET A 108 16.37 4.70 -42.88
C MET A 108 17.81 4.33 -43.27
N ASP A 109 18.42 3.38 -42.57
CA ASP A 109 19.78 2.90 -42.86
C ASP A 109 19.84 2.22 -44.24
N ASN A 110 18.84 1.41 -44.59
CA ASN A 110 18.74 0.79 -45.92
C ASN A 110 18.56 1.84 -47.02
N MET A 111 17.70 2.84 -46.81
CA MET A 111 17.48 3.91 -47.77
C MET A 111 18.76 4.75 -47.97
N LYS A 112 19.48 5.03 -46.89
CA LYS A 112 20.77 5.73 -46.93
C LYS A 112 21.79 4.95 -47.76
N ARG A 113 21.93 3.64 -47.53
CA ARG A 113 22.84 2.78 -48.32
C ARG A 113 22.48 2.80 -49.81
N SER A 114 21.20 2.63 -50.14
CA SER A 114 20.72 2.68 -51.52
C SER A 114 21.01 4.02 -52.19
N MET A 115 20.91 5.12 -51.44
CA MET A 115 21.24 6.45 -51.93
C MET A 115 22.74 6.61 -52.20
N GLU A 116 23.59 6.11 -51.29
CA GLU A 116 25.05 6.12 -51.46
C GLU A 116 25.50 5.27 -52.67
N GLU A 117 24.91 4.08 -52.85
CA GLU A 117 25.14 3.21 -54.02
C GLU A 117 24.75 3.90 -55.32
N ASN A 118 23.56 4.50 -55.38
CA ASN A 118 23.10 5.27 -56.55
C ASN A 118 24.03 6.44 -56.86
N ASN A 119 24.48 7.17 -55.83
CA ASN A 119 25.41 8.29 -56.02
C ASN A 119 26.77 7.81 -56.57
N SER A 120 27.28 6.69 -56.05
CA SER A 120 28.50 6.07 -56.56
C SER A 120 28.37 5.67 -58.05
N LEU A 121 27.24 5.05 -58.43
CA LEU A 121 26.96 4.69 -59.82
C LEU A 121 26.89 5.92 -60.73
N LEU A 122 26.24 7.00 -60.29
CA LEU A 122 26.18 8.25 -61.04
C LEU A 122 27.58 8.83 -61.27
N HIS A 123 28.43 8.85 -60.25
CA HIS A 123 29.82 9.30 -60.39
C HIS A 123 30.61 8.45 -61.39
N GLN A 124 30.42 7.13 -61.38
CA GLN A 124 31.08 6.20 -62.31
C GLN A 124 30.61 6.41 -63.76
N LEU A 125 29.31 6.65 -63.98
CA LEU A 125 28.78 6.98 -65.30
C LEU A 125 29.31 8.32 -65.84
N LEU A 126 29.43 9.32 -64.98
CA LEU A 126 29.96 10.63 -65.36
C LEU A 126 31.45 10.57 -65.71
N SER A 127 32.26 9.82 -64.94
CA SER A 127 33.68 9.65 -65.24
C SER A 127 33.89 8.86 -66.53
N PHE A 128 33.10 7.81 -66.76
CA PHE A 128 33.12 7.04 -68.00
C PHE A 128 32.76 7.89 -69.23
N ASN A 129 31.67 8.67 -69.17
CA ASN A 129 31.32 9.59 -70.26
C ASN A 129 32.44 10.61 -70.55
N ARG A 130 33.10 11.13 -69.51
CA ARG A 130 34.21 12.07 -69.68
C ARG A 130 35.43 11.42 -70.34
N SER A 131 35.68 10.14 -70.11
CA SER A 131 36.78 9.39 -70.75
C SER A 131 36.52 9.03 -72.23
N GLN A 132 35.26 9.11 -72.68
CA GLN A 132 34.87 8.84 -74.07
C GLN A 132 34.75 10.10 -74.95
N ALA A 133 34.84 11.29 -74.37
CA ALA A 133 34.86 12.53 -75.14
C ALA A 133 36.18 12.63 -75.93
N PRO A 134 36.15 12.85 -77.26
CA PRO A 134 37.36 12.97 -78.06
C PRO A 134 38.20 14.18 -77.59
N PRO A 135 39.56 14.09 -77.60
CA PRO A 135 40.39 15.24 -77.29
C PRO A 135 40.12 16.36 -78.30
N SER A 136 39.85 17.55 -77.77
CA SER A 136 39.66 18.78 -78.55
C SER A 136 40.96 19.26 -79.17
#